data_AF-A0A949IMQ0-F1
#
_entry.id   AF-A0A949IMQ0-F1
#
_cell.length_a   1.000
_cell.length_b   1.000
_cell.length_c   1.000
_cell.angle_alpha   90.00
_cell.angle_beta   90.00
_cell.angle_gamma   90.00
#
_symmetry.space_group_name_H-M   'P 1'
#
loop_
_entity.id
_entity.type
_entity.pdbx_description
1 polymer ?
#
loop_
_entity_poly.entity_id
_entity_poly.type
_entity_poly.pdbx_seq_one_letter_code
_entity_poly.pdbx_strand_id
1 'polypeptide(L)'
;MSNDATGGHEIPVLKPAPLGVYETADVDKLTAEVYAHNKNSIVKIGVDCANGKHFNGSGVLVKDGDNVVIVTNAHLASGTRSITFSNAAGETFNAQIDKLSDGDDLAVLKPDGVKIDPSRAVNIGDPSKLSAGEMLYAIGNPGNYGRPVIASGPFRTNGAYGDVSDASTARVVRELAGQIYPGDKINAAAAEQLLASPRVDAAVLTDHGDSGGGLFNKKNELMAILEAKDDNRPGESFAISAARVRALLADPAKFNFHYKRQTLADAEPVSAVLKSAALMSVTASPFSPLTRRVAAPLAGLYYGVQALDDVRLLSQGKENLYQSPGHYWTKLAEDGGAFIGGAMTLVPRLRVAGAAIVGVRLAYDAASDFLTSKPVFDKVERNTADPQAKKVEPLFWSVYHR
;
A
#
# COMPACT_ATOMS: atom_id res chain seq x y z
N MET A 1 15.62 42.89 15.59
CA MET A 1 15.12 42.41 14.28
C MET A 1 16.26 41.65 13.62
N SER A 2 16.28 40.33 13.77
CA SER A 2 17.14 39.44 13.01
C SER A 2 16.22 38.56 12.16
N ASN A 3 16.39 38.66 10.85
CA ASN A 3 15.75 37.81 9.86
C ASN A 3 16.12 36.35 10.14
N ASP A 4 15.12 35.54 10.47
CA ASP A 4 15.20 34.09 10.37
C ASP A 4 14.13 33.67 9.36
N ALA A 5 14.45 33.89 8.09
CA ALA A 5 13.61 33.58 6.95
C ALA A 5 14.48 32.84 5.94
N THR A 6 14.53 31.51 6.07
CA THR A 6 14.76 30.47 5.04
C THR A 6 15.20 29.18 5.71
N GLY A 7 14.35 28.59 6.56
CA GLY A 7 14.45 27.17 6.87
C GLY A 7 13.64 26.43 5.82
N GLY A 8 14.28 26.03 4.72
CA GLY A 8 13.59 25.32 3.65
C GLY A 8 12.93 24.05 4.17
N HIS A 9 11.66 23.84 3.85
CA HIS A 9 10.92 22.65 4.20
C HIS A 9 11.11 21.61 3.10
N GLU A 10 12.30 21.04 2.99
CA GLU A 10 12.60 20.02 1.98
C GLU A 10 11.75 18.76 2.21
N ILE A 11 10.74 18.55 1.37
CA ILE A 11 9.86 17.39 1.44
C ILE A 11 9.74 16.69 0.09
N PRO A 12 9.40 15.39 0.07
CA PRO A 12 9.18 14.69 -1.18
C PRO A 12 8.01 15.24 -1.98
N VAL A 13 8.28 15.69 -3.20
CA VAL A 13 7.29 16.16 -4.15
C VAL A 13 7.40 15.42 -5.48
N LEU A 14 6.29 15.37 -6.22
CA LEU A 14 6.22 14.86 -7.58
C LEU A 14 6.63 15.95 -8.58
N LYS A 15 7.55 15.65 -9.50
CA LYS A 15 7.95 16.60 -10.55
C LYS A 15 6.86 16.80 -11.61
N PRO A 16 6.70 18.03 -12.15
CA PRO A 16 5.78 18.30 -13.25
C PRO A 16 6.09 17.55 -14.55
N ALA A 17 7.38 17.32 -14.85
CA ALA A 17 7.82 16.53 -16.01
C ALA A 17 9.29 16.07 -15.90
N PRO A 18 9.63 14.85 -16.37
CA PRO A 18 8.71 13.76 -16.66
C PRO A 18 8.06 13.27 -15.35
N LEU A 19 6.77 12.89 -15.41
CA LEU A 19 6.07 12.30 -14.26
C LEU A 19 6.77 11.00 -13.83
N GLY A 20 6.74 10.70 -12.54
CA GLY A 20 7.45 9.56 -11.93
C GLY A 20 8.88 9.84 -11.47
N VAL A 21 9.30 11.11 -11.49
CA VAL A 21 10.50 11.57 -10.80
C VAL A 21 10.11 12.28 -9.52
N TYR A 22 10.63 11.79 -8.40
CA TYR A 22 10.38 12.31 -7.06
C TYR A 22 11.65 12.98 -6.54
N GLU A 23 11.52 14.19 -6.01
CA GLU A 23 12.64 14.89 -5.38
C GLU A 23 12.23 15.51 -4.06
N THR A 24 13.23 15.86 -3.25
CA THR A 24 13.01 16.78 -2.14
C THR A 24 13.04 18.20 -2.68
N ALA A 25 11.96 18.95 -2.45
CA ALA A 25 11.87 20.34 -2.82
C ALA A 25 11.50 21.19 -1.61
N ASP A 26 11.97 22.43 -1.61
CA ASP A 26 11.49 23.44 -0.66
C ASP A 26 10.07 23.85 -1.06
N VAL A 27 9.13 23.65 -0.14
CA VAL A 27 7.72 23.99 -0.33
C VAL A 27 7.31 25.12 0.61
N ASP A 28 6.16 25.74 0.32
CA ASP A 28 5.60 26.70 1.25
C ASP A 28 5.25 26.06 2.59
N LYS A 29 5.27 26.88 3.65
CA LYS A 29 5.02 26.47 5.02
C LYS A 29 3.72 25.69 5.21
N LEU A 30 2.64 26.06 4.52
CA LEU A 30 1.35 25.39 4.68
C LEU A 30 1.39 23.99 4.07
N THR A 31 1.99 23.82 2.89
CA THR A 31 2.22 22.50 2.29
C THR A 31 3.05 21.60 3.21
N ALA A 32 4.10 22.14 3.83
CA ALA A 32 4.91 21.40 4.79
C ALA A 32 4.12 20.97 6.04
N GLU A 33 3.27 21.85 6.58
CA GLU A 33 2.41 21.56 7.73
C GLU A 33 1.38 20.47 7.41
N VAL A 34 0.73 20.55 6.24
CA VAL A 34 -0.24 19.54 5.78
C VAL A 34 0.45 18.19 5.57
N TYR A 35 1.63 18.17 4.96
CA TYR A 35 2.42 16.94 4.80
C TYR A 35 2.77 16.33 6.16
N ALA A 36 3.32 17.14 7.08
CA ALA A 36 3.75 16.68 8.39
C ALA A 36 2.60 16.07 9.22
N HIS A 37 1.40 16.65 9.11
CA HIS A 37 0.22 16.17 9.80
C HIS A 37 -0.30 14.83 9.24
N ASN A 38 -0.33 14.68 7.91
CA ASN A 38 -1.07 13.59 7.25
C ASN A 38 -0.20 12.42 6.78
N LYS A 39 1.13 12.58 6.63
CA LYS A 39 2.02 11.52 6.10
C LYS A 39 1.91 10.18 6.83
N ASN A 40 1.50 10.19 8.10
CA ASN A 40 1.34 9.01 8.95
C ASN A 40 0.04 8.25 8.76
N SER A 41 -0.95 8.99 8.29
CA SER A 41 -2.25 8.47 7.93
C SER A 41 -2.22 7.82 6.56
N ILE A 42 -1.16 8.06 5.77
CA ILE A 42 -0.93 7.40 4.49
C ILE A 42 -0.14 6.11 4.70
N VAL A 43 -0.66 5.02 4.16
CA VAL A 43 -0.02 3.70 4.14
C VAL A 43 0.24 3.26 2.71
N LYS A 44 1.29 2.48 2.50
CA LYS A 44 1.49 1.78 1.22
C LYS A 44 0.66 0.51 1.24
N ILE A 45 -0.10 0.24 0.19
CA ILE A 45 -0.80 -1.03 0.00
C ILE A 45 0.05 -1.92 -0.90
N GLY A 46 0.26 -3.16 -0.47
CA GLY A 46 0.91 -4.20 -1.26
C GLY A 46 -0.07 -5.33 -1.50
N VAL A 47 -0.16 -5.80 -2.75
CA VAL A 47 -1.15 -6.79 -3.15
C VAL A 47 -0.48 -7.89 -3.95
N ASP A 48 -0.74 -9.12 -3.53
CA ASP A 48 -0.32 -10.32 -4.24
C ASP A 48 -1.54 -10.92 -4.93
N CYS A 49 -1.43 -11.22 -6.22
CA CYS A 49 -2.50 -11.86 -7.00
C CYS A 49 -2.33 -13.37 -7.09
N ALA A 50 -3.43 -14.08 -7.36
CA ALA A 50 -3.41 -15.53 -7.58
C ALA A 50 -2.56 -15.95 -8.80
N ASN A 51 -2.41 -15.06 -9.80
CA ASN A 51 -1.59 -15.28 -10.99
C ASN A 51 -0.09 -14.95 -10.79
N GLY A 52 0.34 -14.68 -9.55
CA GLY A 52 1.74 -14.36 -9.22
C GLY A 52 2.16 -12.92 -9.55
N LYS A 53 1.23 -12.05 -9.97
CA LYS A 53 1.51 -10.62 -10.11
C LYS A 53 1.50 -9.94 -8.75
N HIS A 54 2.33 -8.91 -8.62
CA HIS A 54 2.38 -8.04 -7.46
C HIS A 54 2.16 -6.60 -7.91
N PHE A 55 1.31 -5.88 -7.20
CA PHE A 55 1.12 -4.45 -7.42
C PHE A 55 1.02 -3.72 -6.09
N ASN A 56 1.14 -2.40 -6.17
CA ASN A 56 1.09 -1.54 -5.00
C ASN A 56 0.26 -0.29 -5.28
N GLY A 57 -0.16 0.33 -4.19
CA GLY A 57 -0.84 1.61 -4.20
C GLY A 57 -0.76 2.24 -2.83
N SER A 58 -1.71 3.12 -2.56
CA SER A 58 -1.79 3.89 -1.33
C SER A 58 -3.09 3.60 -0.60
N GLY A 59 -3.12 3.95 0.69
CA GLY A 59 -4.32 3.87 1.51
C GLY A 59 -4.30 4.97 2.57
N VAL A 60 -5.48 5.34 3.05
CA VAL A 60 -5.66 6.36 4.09
C VAL A 60 -6.27 5.73 5.33
N LEU A 61 -5.66 5.97 6.48
CA LEU A 61 -6.20 5.59 7.79
C LEU A 61 -7.33 6.52 8.18
N VAL A 62 -8.51 5.96 8.39
CA VAL A 62 -9.71 6.71 8.79
C VAL A 62 -10.35 6.07 10.02
N LYS A 63 -11.06 6.88 10.80
CA LYS A 63 -11.84 6.38 11.93
C LYS A 63 -13.14 5.75 11.44
N ASP A 64 -13.45 4.57 11.96
CA ASP A 64 -14.74 3.89 11.80
C ASP A 64 -15.24 3.45 13.17
N GLY A 65 -16.09 4.29 13.78
CA GLY A 65 -16.44 4.16 15.20
C GLY A 65 -15.20 4.25 16.10
N ASP A 66 -14.99 3.23 16.93
CA ASP A 66 -13.83 3.09 17.81
C ASP A 66 -12.61 2.44 17.13
N ASN A 67 -12.76 1.98 15.89
CA ASN A 67 -11.70 1.32 15.13
C ASN A 67 -11.04 2.28 14.13
N VAL A 68 -9.86 1.88 13.67
CA VAL A 68 -9.19 2.52 12.54
C VAL A 68 -9.11 1.51 11.40
N VAL A 69 -9.61 1.93 10.24
CA VAL A 69 -9.61 1.14 9.00
C VAL A 69 -8.80 1.87 7.95
N ILE A 70 -8.45 1.14 6.88
CA ILE A 70 -7.72 1.68 5.75
C ILE A 70 -8.71 1.82 4.58
N VAL A 71 -8.86 3.03 4.04
CA VAL A 71 -9.60 3.27 2.81
C VAL A 71 -8.63 3.31 1.65
N THR A 72 -8.94 2.62 0.57
CA THR A 72 -8.14 2.55 -0.66
C THR A 72 -9.07 2.33 -1.87
N ASN A 73 -8.50 2.14 -3.06
CA ASN A 73 -9.31 1.83 -4.24
C ASN A 73 -9.72 0.35 -4.32
N ALA A 74 -10.89 0.08 -4.91
CA ALA A 74 -11.38 -1.27 -5.12
C ALA A 74 -10.55 -2.06 -6.14
N HIS A 75 -10.01 -1.39 -7.17
CA HIS A 75 -9.16 -2.04 -8.17
C HIS A 75 -7.85 -2.55 -7.57
N LEU A 76 -7.38 -1.98 -6.45
CA LEU A 76 -6.25 -2.52 -5.71
C LEU A 76 -6.65 -3.77 -4.91
N ALA A 77 -7.86 -3.82 -4.37
CA ALA A 77 -8.34 -5.01 -3.67
C ALA A 77 -8.71 -6.15 -4.64
N SER A 78 -9.09 -5.83 -5.87
CA SER A 78 -9.56 -6.74 -6.91
C SER A 78 -8.61 -7.89 -7.23
N GLY A 79 -9.14 -9.13 -7.30
CA GLY A 79 -8.39 -10.31 -7.73
C GLY A 79 -7.21 -10.67 -6.82
N THR A 80 -7.22 -10.14 -5.58
CA THR A 80 -6.15 -10.35 -4.62
C THR A 80 -6.19 -11.76 -4.02
N ARG A 81 -5.01 -12.33 -3.85
CA ARG A 81 -4.74 -13.47 -2.97
C ARG A 81 -4.47 -12.97 -1.55
N SER A 82 -3.64 -11.95 -1.37
CA SER A 82 -3.34 -11.37 -0.06
C SER A 82 -3.09 -9.87 -0.17
N ILE A 83 -3.52 -9.13 0.86
CA ILE A 83 -3.28 -7.70 0.98
C ILE A 83 -2.40 -7.44 2.20
N THR A 84 -1.43 -6.56 2.01
CA THR A 84 -0.59 -6.01 3.07
C THR A 84 -0.68 -4.49 3.06
N PHE A 85 -0.39 -3.87 4.19
CA PHE A 85 -0.12 -2.44 4.24
C PHE A 85 1.18 -2.17 4.98
N SER A 86 1.95 -1.20 4.49
CA SER A 86 3.16 -0.71 5.14
C SER A 86 2.92 0.68 5.69
N ASN A 87 3.28 0.92 6.95
CA ASN A 87 3.22 2.25 7.53
C ASN A 87 4.38 3.14 7.01
N ALA A 88 4.43 4.41 7.44
CA ALA A 88 5.51 5.32 7.06
C ALA A 88 6.92 4.89 7.54
N ALA A 89 7.01 3.96 8.49
CA ALA A 89 8.26 3.34 8.95
C ALA A 89 8.67 2.13 8.07
N GLY A 90 7.82 1.70 7.13
CA GLY A 90 8.07 0.53 6.29
C GLY A 90 7.68 -0.81 6.95
N GLU A 91 7.22 -0.79 8.20
CA GLU A 91 6.69 -1.98 8.85
C GLU A 91 5.44 -2.45 8.10
N THR A 92 5.42 -3.72 7.71
CA THR A 92 4.39 -4.29 6.86
C THR A 92 3.51 -5.25 7.66
N PHE A 93 2.21 -5.06 7.52
CA PHE A 93 1.18 -5.81 8.23
C PHE A 93 0.20 -6.41 7.24
N ASN A 94 -0.46 -7.49 7.63
CA ASN A 94 -1.53 -8.08 6.82
C ASN A 94 -2.82 -7.26 6.95
N ALA A 95 -3.62 -7.25 5.89
CA ALA A 95 -4.96 -6.68 5.90
C ALA A 95 -5.96 -7.62 5.23
N GLN A 96 -7.23 -7.44 5.58
CA GLN A 96 -8.36 -8.16 4.99
C GLN A 96 -9.36 -7.14 4.47
N ILE A 97 -10.07 -7.48 3.40
CA ILE A 97 -11.16 -6.67 2.88
C ILE A 97 -12.31 -6.75 3.88
N ASP A 98 -12.85 -5.58 4.24
CA ASP A 98 -14.02 -5.45 5.11
C ASP A 98 -15.26 -5.01 4.32
N LYS A 99 -15.12 -3.95 3.51
CA LYS A 99 -16.17 -3.44 2.63
C LYS A 99 -15.64 -3.12 1.25
N LEU A 100 -16.50 -3.20 0.25
CA LEU A 100 -16.16 -2.94 -1.14
C LEU A 100 -17.32 -2.24 -1.85
N SER A 101 -17.01 -1.20 -2.62
CA SER A 101 -17.92 -0.52 -3.53
C SER A 101 -17.29 -0.46 -4.91
N ASP A 102 -17.60 -1.46 -5.76
CA ASP A 102 -17.06 -1.56 -7.11
C ASP A 102 -17.41 -0.33 -7.96
N GLY A 103 -18.64 0.17 -7.83
CA GLY A 103 -19.13 1.31 -8.61
C GLY A 103 -18.57 2.66 -8.17
N ASP A 104 -17.90 2.74 -7.02
CA ASP A 104 -17.19 3.95 -6.58
C ASP A 104 -15.67 3.78 -6.63
N ASP A 105 -15.18 2.62 -7.06
CA ASP A 105 -13.78 2.20 -6.93
C ASP A 105 -13.22 2.40 -5.51
N LEU A 106 -13.97 2.00 -4.47
CA LEU A 106 -13.57 2.10 -3.06
C LEU A 106 -13.54 0.75 -2.36
N ALA A 107 -12.53 0.56 -1.51
CA ALA A 107 -12.43 -0.55 -0.57
C ALA A 107 -12.11 -0.04 0.84
N VAL A 108 -12.67 -0.71 1.83
CA VAL A 108 -12.30 -0.59 3.25
C VAL A 108 -11.58 -1.87 3.65
N LEU A 109 -10.36 -1.73 4.14
CA LEU A 109 -9.55 -2.83 4.65
C LEU A 109 -9.42 -2.72 6.16
N LYS A 110 -9.44 -3.86 6.83
CA LYS A 110 -9.15 -3.98 8.25
C LYS A 110 -7.76 -4.57 8.47
N PRO A 111 -6.98 -4.04 9.42
CA PRO A 111 -5.73 -4.66 9.84
C PRO A 111 -5.98 -6.05 10.43
N ASP A 112 -5.10 -7.00 10.10
CA ASP A 112 -5.18 -8.37 10.59
C ASP A 112 -4.24 -8.58 11.79
N GLY A 113 -4.82 -8.78 12.97
CA GLY A 113 -4.06 -9.10 14.20
C GLY A 113 -3.30 -7.93 14.83
N VAL A 114 -3.47 -6.70 14.33
CA VAL A 114 -2.84 -5.49 14.88
C VAL A 114 -3.86 -4.39 15.14
N LYS A 115 -3.62 -3.59 16.18
CA LYS A 115 -4.40 -2.37 16.46
C LYS A 115 -3.64 -1.16 15.97
N ILE A 116 -4.32 -0.32 15.19
CA ILE A 116 -3.79 0.95 14.73
C ILE A 116 -4.17 2.04 15.74
N ASP A 117 -3.21 2.90 16.08
CA ASP A 117 -3.46 4.05 16.95
C ASP A 117 -4.52 4.99 16.32
N PRO A 118 -5.59 5.36 17.03
CA PRO A 118 -6.58 6.32 16.54
C PRO A 118 -6.04 7.72 16.23
N SER A 119 -4.90 8.12 16.80
CA SER A 119 -4.28 9.44 16.57
C SER A 119 -3.79 9.62 15.14
N ARG A 120 -3.58 8.52 14.41
CA ARG A 120 -3.11 8.53 13.02
C ARG A 120 -4.24 8.66 12.01
N ALA A 121 -5.47 8.42 12.43
CA ALA A 121 -6.59 8.42 11.51
C ALA A 121 -6.99 9.86 11.19
N VAL A 122 -7.18 10.15 9.91
CA VAL A 122 -7.63 11.48 9.48
C VAL A 122 -9.12 11.66 9.73
N ASN A 123 -9.53 12.92 9.90
CA ASN A 123 -10.93 13.28 9.90
C ASN A 123 -11.42 13.39 8.46
N ILE A 124 -12.60 12.84 8.19
CA ILE A 124 -13.24 12.97 6.87
C ILE A 124 -13.97 14.30 6.82
N GLY A 125 -13.60 15.17 5.87
CA GLY A 125 -14.25 16.45 5.68
C GLY A 125 -15.34 16.44 4.61
N ASP A 126 -15.89 17.60 4.30
CA ASP A 126 -17.07 17.76 3.45
C ASP A 126 -16.73 18.43 2.12
N PRO A 127 -16.62 17.66 1.02
CA PRO A 127 -16.21 18.20 -0.28
C PRO A 127 -17.24 19.13 -0.92
N SER A 128 -18.48 19.16 -0.42
CA SER A 128 -19.50 20.11 -0.90
C SER A 128 -19.22 21.55 -0.47
N LYS A 129 -18.31 21.75 0.49
CA LYS A 129 -17.90 23.07 1.00
C LYS A 129 -16.65 23.62 0.33
N LEU A 130 -16.05 22.87 -0.60
CA LEU A 130 -14.88 23.33 -1.35
C LEU A 130 -15.29 24.45 -2.31
N SER A 131 -14.44 25.47 -2.38
CA SER A 131 -14.63 26.59 -3.31
C SER A 131 -13.63 26.50 -4.46
N ALA A 132 -14.06 26.74 -5.70
CA ALA A 132 -13.16 26.74 -6.85
C ALA A 132 -11.94 27.66 -6.62
N GLY A 133 -10.74 27.14 -6.91
CA GLY A 133 -9.46 27.78 -6.61
C GLY A 133 -8.91 27.51 -5.20
N GLU A 134 -9.66 26.88 -4.29
CA GLU A 134 -9.15 26.45 -2.99
C GLU A 134 -8.03 25.42 -3.16
N MET A 135 -6.91 25.60 -2.46
CA MET A 135 -5.78 24.67 -2.54
C MET A 135 -6.09 23.35 -1.83
N LEU A 136 -5.86 22.26 -2.56
CA LEU A 136 -5.88 20.89 -2.05
C LEU A 136 -4.48 20.27 -2.14
N TYR A 137 -4.28 19.25 -1.31
CA TYR A 137 -2.99 18.59 -1.11
C TYR A 137 -3.14 17.08 -1.29
N ALA A 138 -2.63 16.54 -2.39
CA ALA A 138 -2.59 15.11 -2.63
C ALA A 138 -1.40 14.50 -1.91
N ILE A 139 -1.63 13.44 -1.14
CA ILE A 139 -0.57 12.67 -0.49
C ILE A 139 -0.79 11.18 -0.78
N GLY A 140 0.16 10.59 -1.50
CA GLY A 140 0.23 9.18 -1.83
C GLY A 140 1.60 8.59 -1.47
N ASN A 141 1.74 7.28 -1.51
CA ASN A 141 3.01 6.56 -1.36
C ASN A 141 3.31 5.81 -2.67
N PRO A 142 3.87 6.52 -3.66
CA PRO A 142 4.10 5.96 -4.98
C PRO A 142 5.13 4.84 -4.93
N GLY A 143 4.88 3.79 -5.73
CA GLY A 143 5.37 2.44 -5.49
C GLY A 143 6.82 2.30 -5.03
N ASN A 144 7.78 2.73 -5.85
CA ASN A 144 9.21 2.53 -5.61
C ASN A 144 9.87 3.59 -4.71
N TYR A 145 9.14 4.64 -4.31
CA TYR A 145 9.73 5.73 -3.53
C TYR A 145 9.84 5.41 -2.04
N GLY A 146 8.97 4.53 -1.53
CA GLY A 146 9.06 3.96 -0.17
C GLY A 146 8.67 4.92 0.96
N ARG A 147 8.09 6.08 0.65
CA ARG A 147 7.57 7.04 1.62
C ARG A 147 6.50 7.93 0.98
N PRO A 148 5.61 8.55 1.78
CA PRO A 148 4.60 9.46 1.25
C PRO A 148 5.22 10.67 0.53
N VAL A 149 4.59 11.08 -0.57
CA VAL A 149 4.91 12.22 -1.42
C VAL A 149 3.72 13.16 -1.43
N ILE A 150 3.97 14.47 -1.47
CA ILE A 150 2.91 15.48 -1.57
C ILE A 150 2.95 16.25 -2.88
N ALA A 151 1.78 16.56 -3.41
CA ALA A 151 1.57 17.54 -4.46
C ALA A 151 0.40 18.46 -4.07
N SER A 152 0.42 19.72 -4.50
CA SER A 152 -0.62 20.69 -4.18
C SER A 152 -1.14 21.37 -5.44
N GLY A 153 -2.43 21.70 -5.45
CA GLY A 153 -3.04 22.36 -6.60
C GLY A 153 -4.46 22.84 -6.30
N PRO A 154 -5.00 23.76 -7.14
CA PRO A 154 -6.33 24.30 -6.93
C PRO A 154 -7.41 23.25 -7.23
N PHE A 155 -8.39 23.17 -6.34
CA PHE A 155 -9.68 22.55 -6.58
C PHE A 155 -10.42 23.25 -7.71
N ARG A 156 -11.05 22.48 -8.60
CA ARG A 156 -11.81 23.01 -9.72
C ARG A 156 -13.29 22.81 -9.51
N THR A 157 -13.70 21.56 -9.31
CA THR A 157 -15.12 21.21 -9.20
C THR A 157 -15.32 19.90 -8.43
N ASN A 158 -16.51 19.77 -7.86
CA ASN A 158 -17.02 18.53 -7.28
C ASN A 158 -18.32 18.22 -8.00
N GLY A 159 -18.30 17.21 -8.86
CA GLY A 159 -19.37 16.92 -9.82
C GLY A 159 -19.49 15.44 -10.12
N ALA A 160 -20.44 15.06 -10.96
CA ALA A 160 -20.57 13.68 -11.40
C ALA A 160 -19.33 13.27 -12.21
N TYR A 161 -18.88 12.01 -12.11
CA TYR A 161 -17.76 11.49 -12.90
C TYR A 161 -17.92 11.80 -14.40
N GLY A 162 -19.13 11.64 -14.94
CA GLY A 162 -19.44 11.96 -16.34
C GLY A 162 -19.31 13.44 -16.71
N ASP A 163 -19.42 14.35 -15.75
CA ASP A 163 -19.29 15.80 -15.98
C ASP A 163 -17.82 16.25 -15.90
N VAL A 164 -17.00 15.55 -15.13
CA VAL A 164 -15.57 15.87 -14.92
C VAL A 164 -14.65 15.06 -15.84
N SER A 165 -15.09 13.89 -16.30
CA SER A 165 -14.42 13.08 -17.33
C SER A 165 -14.75 13.61 -18.73
N ASP A 166 -13.84 13.46 -19.70
CA ASP A 166 -14.13 13.84 -21.08
C ASP A 166 -15.21 12.95 -21.72
N ALA A 167 -15.86 13.47 -22.78
CA ALA A 167 -16.98 12.78 -23.43
C ALA A 167 -16.59 11.42 -24.04
N SER A 168 -15.32 11.23 -24.41
CA SER A 168 -14.75 9.96 -24.88
C SER A 168 -14.67 8.91 -23.77
N THR A 169 -14.25 9.31 -22.57
CA THR A 169 -14.10 8.45 -21.39
C THR A 169 -15.49 7.98 -20.93
N ALA A 170 -16.47 8.88 -20.88
CA ALA A 170 -17.85 8.51 -20.57
C ALA A 170 -18.43 7.50 -21.59
N ARG A 171 -18.06 7.62 -22.87
CA ARG A 171 -18.45 6.67 -23.92
C ARG A 171 -17.79 5.30 -23.74
N VAL A 172 -16.49 5.26 -23.42
CA VAL A 172 -15.76 4.01 -23.16
C VAL A 172 -16.27 3.30 -21.90
N VAL A 173 -16.56 4.05 -20.83
CA VAL A 173 -17.14 3.48 -19.59
C VAL A 173 -18.50 2.84 -19.87
N ARG A 174 -19.36 3.48 -20.67
CA ARG A 174 -20.64 2.89 -21.11
C ARG A 174 -20.45 1.65 -21.98
N GLU A 175 -19.47 1.67 -22.87
CA GLU A 175 -19.17 0.56 -23.80
C GLU A 175 -18.59 -0.65 -23.06
N LEU A 176 -17.67 -0.43 -22.11
CA LEU A 176 -17.09 -1.46 -21.24
C LEU A 176 -18.12 -2.04 -20.27
N ALA A 177 -18.97 -1.22 -19.65
CA ALA A 177 -20.06 -1.70 -18.80
C ALA A 177 -21.05 -2.59 -19.57
N GLY A 178 -21.29 -2.27 -20.86
CA GLY A 178 -22.10 -3.09 -21.76
C GLY A 178 -21.45 -4.43 -22.16
N GLN A 179 -20.12 -4.51 -22.17
CA GLN A 179 -19.37 -5.76 -22.46
C GLN A 179 -19.20 -6.65 -21.24
N ILE A 180 -19.03 -6.06 -20.04
CA ILE A 180 -18.85 -6.79 -18.77
C ILE A 180 -20.15 -7.45 -18.31
N TYR A 181 -21.30 -6.89 -18.67
CA TYR A 181 -22.61 -7.46 -18.37
C TYR A 181 -23.44 -7.63 -19.65
N PRO A 182 -23.40 -8.76 -20.38
CA PRO A 182 -24.29 -8.95 -21.51
C PRO A 182 -25.72 -9.26 -21.04
N GLY A 183 -26.69 -8.39 -21.38
CA GLY A 183 -28.12 -8.74 -21.40
C GLY A 183 -29.01 -8.40 -20.21
N ASP A 184 -28.57 -7.69 -19.16
CA ASP A 184 -29.43 -7.29 -18.03
C ASP A 184 -29.71 -5.76 -17.98
N LYS A 185 -30.86 -5.33 -17.47
CA LYS A 185 -31.15 -3.90 -17.22
C LYS A 185 -30.18 -3.25 -16.21
N ILE A 186 -29.37 -4.06 -15.54
CA ILE A 186 -28.28 -3.67 -14.64
C ILE A 186 -27.17 -2.91 -15.41
N ASN A 187 -27.01 -3.17 -16.72
CA ASN A 187 -25.90 -2.67 -17.55
C ASN A 187 -25.89 -1.14 -17.73
N ALA A 188 -27.06 -0.56 -18.04
CA ALA A 188 -27.18 0.89 -18.16
C ALA A 188 -27.21 1.53 -16.77
N ALA A 189 -27.87 0.90 -15.80
CA ALA A 189 -27.99 1.45 -14.45
C ALA A 189 -26.64 1.53 -13.72
N ALA A 190 -25.77 0.52 -13.83
CA ALA A 190 -24.45 0.52 -13.20
C ALA A 190 -23.49 1.52 -13.87
N ALA A 191 -23.51 1.60 -15.20
CA ALA A 191 -22.73 2.59 -15.95
C ALA A 191 -23.18 4.02 -15.61
N GLU A 192 -24.48 4.28 -15.61
CA GLU A 192 -25.03 5.58 -15.25
C GLU A 192 -24.83 5.89 -13.76
N GLN A 193 -24.81 4.88 -12.87
CA GLN A 193 -24.48 5.07 -11.46
C GLN A 193 -23.01 5.45 -11.25
N LEU A 194 -22.08 4.83 -11.99
CA LEU A 194 -20.66 5.22 -11.99
C LEU A 194 -20.49 6.62 -12.57
N LEU A 195 -21.13 6.93 -13.70
CA LEU A 195 -21.07 8.26 -14.31
C LEU A 195 -21.69 9.34 -13.41
N ALA A 196 -22.73 9.01 -12.65
CA ALA A 196 -23.35 9.90 -11.67
C ALA A 196 -22.58 10.00 -10.35
N SER A 197 -21.55 9.16 -10.15
CA SER A 197 -20.83 9.10 -8.88
C SER A 197 -20.01 10.38 -8.64
N PRO A 198 -20.13 11.03 -7.47
CA PRO A 198 -19.41 12.26 -7.17
C PRO A 198 -17.88 12.11 -7.22
N ARG A 199 -17.23 13.06 -7.87
CA ARG A 199 -15.78 13.17 -8.03
C ARG A 199 -15.31 14.58 -7.73
N VAL A 200 -14.16 14.66 -7.08
CA VAL A 200 -13.41 15.88 -6.86
C VAL A 200 -12.34 15.97 -7.95
N ASP A 201 -12.40 17.04 -8.74
CA ASP A 201 -11.40 17.41 -9.73
C ASP A 201 -10.50 18.51 -9.15
N ALA A 202 -9.19 18.26 -9.18
CA ALA A 202 -8.17 19.21 -8.78
C ALA A 202 -6.97 19.16 -9.75
N ALA A 203 -6.37 20.32 -9.99
CA ALA A 203 -5.14 20.43 -10.80
C ALA A 203 -3.91 20.04 -9.99
N VAL A 204 -3.85 18.79 -9.54
CA VAL A 204 -2.76 18.23 -8.73
C VAL A 204 -2.03 17.17 -9.54
N LEU A 205 -0.71 17.10 -9.37
CA LEU A 205 0.08 16.05 -9.98
C LEU A 205 -0.10 14.74 -9.21
N THR A 206 -0.40 13.67 -9.93
CA THR A 206 -0.44 12.30 -9.42
C THR A 206 0.27 11.35 -10.37
N ASP A 207 0.84 10.28 -9.83
CA ASP A 207 1.51 9.22 -10.58
C ASP A 207 1.06 7.81 -10.11
N HIS A 208 1.57 6.78 -10.77
CA HIS A 208 1.31 5.38 -10.45
C HIS A 208 1.72 5.06 -9.00
N GLY A 209 0.77 4.49 -8.27
CA GLY A 209 0.94 4.15 -6.85
C GLY A 209 0.36 5.21 -5.89
N ASP A 210 0.05 6.42 -6.36
CA ASP A 210 -0.71 7.39 -5.57
C ASP A 210 -2.19 7.01 -5.42
N SER A 211 -2.70 6.15 -6.31
CA SER A 211 -4.05 5.58 -6.23
C SER A 211 -4.34 5.02 -4.84
N GLY A 212 -5.43 5.49 -4.23
CA GLY A 212 -5.84 5.14 -2.87
C GLY A 212 -5.26 6.08 -1.81
N GLY A 213 -4.42 7.03 -2.20
CA GLY A 213 -3.92 8.11 -1.36
C GLY A 213 -4.99 9.15 -1.07
N GLY A 214 -4.67 10.12 -0.21
CA GLY A 214 -5.64 11.12 0.25
C GLY A 214 -5.47 12.47 -0.44
N LEU A 215 -6.58 13.13 -0.73
CA LEU A 215 -6.63 14.53 -1.11
C LEU A 215 -7.16 15.34 0.09
N PHE A 216 -6.36 16.26 0.61
CA PHE A 216 -6.61 16.98 1.86
C PHE A 216 -6.85 18.46 1.63
N ASN A 217 -7.66 19.08 2.49
CA ASN A 217 -7.72 20.54 2.57
C ASN A 217 -6.66 21.09 3.55
N LYS A 218 -6.55 22.42 3.63
CA LYS A 218 -5.64 23.11 4.56
C LYS A 218 -5.90 22.85 6.06
N LYS A 219 -7.02 22.20 6.41
CA LYS A 219 -7.37 21.80 7.79
C LYS A 219 -7.01 20.34 8.09
N ASN A 220 -6.34 19.65 7.16
CA ASN A 220 -6.00 18.22 7.25
C ASN A 220 -7.22 17.30 7.25
N GLU A 221 -8.34 17.76 6.70
CA GLU A 221 -9.51 16.92 6.51
C GLU A 221 -9.43 16.22 5.15
N LEU A 222 -9.76 14.93 5.10
CA LEU A 222 -9.82 14.14 3.87
C LEU A 222 -11.00 14.59 3.02
N MET A 223 -10.73 15.12 1.83
CA MET A 223 -11.72 15.57 0.85
C MET A 223 -12.02 14.51 -0.21
N ALA A 224 -11.04 13.70 -0.59
CA ALA A 224 -11.23 12.65 -1.57
C ALA A 224 -10.14 11.57 -1.49
N ILE A 225 -10.39 10.41 -2.09
CA ILE A 225 -9.41 9.35 -2.32
C ILE A 225 -8.94 9.45 -3.77
N LEU A 226 -7.62 9.54 -3.98
CA LEU A 226 -7.03 9.67 -5.31
C LEU A 226 -7.38 8.44 -6.16
N GLU A 227 -7.95 8.65 -7.35
CA GLU A 227 -8.01 7.65 -8.42
C GLU A 227 -6.81 7.85 -9.35
N ALA A 228 -6.45 6.84 -10.13
CA ALA A 228 -5.28 6.89 -10.99
C ALA A 228 -5.35 8.04 -12.03
N LYS A 229 -4.16 8.44 -12.48
CA LYS A 229 -3.89 9.47 -13.49
C LYS A 229 -4.71 9.31 -14.77
N ASP A 230 -5.16 10.44 -15.34
CA ASP A 230 -5.57 10.54 -16.74
C ASP A 230 -4.30 10.69 -17.62
N ASP A 231 -3.98 9.66 -18.41
CA ASP A 231 -2.81 9.67 -19.30
C ASP A 231 -2.90 10.74 -20.40
N ASN A 232 -4.10 11.23 -20.71
CA ASN A 232 -4.32 12.28 -21.69
C ASN A 232 -4.21 13.69 -21.09
N ARG A 233 -4.27 13.83 -19.76
CA ARG A 233 -4.17 15.11 -19.04
C ARG A 233 -3.18 15.00 -17.87
N PRO A 234 -1.86 14.92 -18.16
CA PRO A 234 -0.83 14.86 -17.14
C PRO A 234 -0.90 16.10 -16.22
N GLY A 235 -1.17 15.88 -14.93
CA GLY A 235 -1.33 16.95 -13.94
C GLY A 235 -2.77 17.23 -13.49
N GLU A 236 -3.71 16.37 -13.89
CA GLU A 236 -5.08 16.37 -13.35
C GLU A 236 -5.31 15.09 -12.54
N SER A 237 -5.88 15.26 -11.35
CA SER A 237 -6.28 14.14 -10.49
C SER A 237 -7.79 14.09 -10.40
N PHE A 238 -8.37 12.96 -10.81
CA PHE A 238 -9.71 12.58 -10.41
C PHE A 238 -9.64 11.87 -9.07
N ALA A 239 -10.51 12.26 -8.14
CA ALA A 239 -10.53 11.66 -6.83
C ALA A 239 -11.97 11.35 -6.40
N ILE A 240 -12.17 10.20 -5.76
CA ILE A 240 -13.47 9.77 -5.23
C ILE A 240 -13.81 10.64 -4.05
N SER A 241 -14.93 11.34 -4.12
CA SER A 241 -15.39 12.24 -3.06
C SER A 241 -15.43 11.54 -1.70
N ALA A 242 -14.94 12.20 -0.66
CA ALA A 242 -15.03 11.74 0.73
C ALA A 242 -16.48 11.48 1.19
N ALA A 243 -17.48 12.06 0.52
CA ALA A 243 -18.88 11.71 0.75
C ALA A 243 -19.17 10.22 0.47
N ARG A 244 -18.50 9.62 -0.53
CA ARG A 244 -18.62 8.20 -0.87
C ARG A 244 -17.88 7.32 0.14
N VAL A 245 -16.75 7.79 0.67
CA VAL A 245 -16.06 7.14 1.79
C VAL A 245 -16.99 7.05 3.00
N ARG A 246 -17.62 8.16 3.41
CA ARG A 246 -18.60 8.15 4.51
C ARG A 246 -19.77 7.22 4.24
N ALA A 247 -20.30 7.24 3.01
CA ALA A 247 -21.40 6.37 2.62
C ALA A 247 -21.01 4.88 2.74
N LEU A 248 -19.82 4.49 2.29
CA LEU A 248 -19.33 3.12 2.39
C LEU A 248 -19.07 2.69 3.84
N LEU A 249 -18.51 3.57 4.67
CA LEU A 249 -18.31 3.29 6.10
C LEU A 249 -19.64 3.13 6.85
N ALA A 250 -20.66 3.92 6.50
CA ALA A 250 -21.99 3.80 7.10
C ALA A 250 -22.83 2.62 6.57
N ASP A 251 -22.54 2.15 5.35
CA ASP A 251 -23.28 1.03 4.73
C ASP A 251 -22.96 -0.28 5.47
N PRO A 252 -23.97 -1.08 5.87
CA PRO A 252 -23.73 -2.45 6.31
C PRO A 252 -22.94 -3.23 5.26
N ALA A 253 -21.99 -4.05 5.71
CA ALA A 253 -21.14 -4.83 4.81
C ALA A 253 -22.00 -5.70 3.90
N LYS A 254 -21.94 -5.48 2.59
CA LYS A 254 -22.70 -6.23 1.57
C LYS A 254 -22.16 -7.65 1.37
N PHE A 255 -20.89 -7.87 1.70
CA PHE A 255 -20.19 -9.11 1.47
C PHE A 255 -19.38 -9.50 2.71
N ASN A 256 -19.29 -10.80 2.95
CA ASN A 256 -18.40 -11.43 3.91
C ASN A 256 -17.23 -12.03 3.13
N PHE A 257 -16.03 -11.49 3.35
CA PHE A 257 -14.80 -12.00 2.76
C PHE A 257 -14.17 -13.01 3.72
N HIS A 258 -13.94 -14.22 3.22
CA HIS A 258 -13.36 -15.31 4.00
C HIS A 258 -11.89 -15.50 3.63
N TYR A 259 -11.06 -15.66 4.65
CA TYR A 259 -9.61 -15.83 4.52
C TYR A 259 -9.17 -17.11 5.23
N LYS A 260 -8.22 -17.81 4.63
CA LYS A 260 -7.49 -18.92 5.24
C LYS A 260 -6.05 -18.51 5.57
N ARG A 261 -5.48 -19.07 6.63
CA ARG A 261 -4.07 -18.85 6.97
C ARG A 261 -3.19 -19.78 6.15
N GLN A 262 -2.19 -19.23 5.48
CA GLN A 262 -1.13 -19.98 4.80
C GLN A 262 0.23 -19.50 5.29
N THR A 263 1.17 -20.41 5.48
CA THR A 263 2.55 -20.08 5.81
C THR A 263 3.28 -19.55 4.57
N LEU A 264 4.44 -18.90 4.75
CA LEU A 264 5.28 -18.53 3.61
C LEU A 264 5.80 -19.77 2.87
N ALA A 265 6.02 -20.88 3.57
CA ALA A 265 6.37 -22.15 2.95
C ALA A 265 5.25 -22.71 2.07
N ASP A 266 3.98 -22.53 2.44
CA ASP A 266 2.84 -22.89 1.58
C ASP A 266 2.73 -21.98 0.35
N ALA A 267 3.17 -20.72 0.49
CA ALA A 267 3.08 -19.71 -0.57
C ALA A 267 4.24 -19.81 -1.59
N GLU A 268 5.47 -20.01 -1.11
CA GLU A 268 6.69 -20.10 -1.90
C GLU A 268 7.49 -21.36 -1.54
N PRO A 269 6.99 -22.56 -1.86
CA PRO A 269 7.61 -23.82 -1.44
C PRO A 269 9.03 -23.97 -1.97
N VAL A 270 9.32 -23.46 -3.18
CA VAL A 270 10.66 -23.53 -3.78
C VAL A 270 11.66 -22.64 -3.04
N SER A 271 11.28 -21.40 -2.69
CA SER A 271 12.20 -20.49 -1.97
C SER A 271 12.44 -20.98 -0.54
N ALA A 272 11.40 -21.47 0.14
CA ALA A 272 11.50 -22.11 1.45
C ALA A 272 12.39 -23.37 1.42
N VAL A 273 12.25 -24.21 0.39
CA VAL A 273 13.13 -25.39 0.18
C VAL A 273 14.57 -24.96 -0.10
N LEU A 274 14.80 -23.92 -0.91
CA LEU A 274 16.15 -23.42 -1.19
C LEU A 274 16.82 -22.86 0.07
N LYS A 275 16.11 -22.10 0.91
CA LYS A 275 16.61 -21.63 2.22
C LYS A 275 16.90 -22.80 3.16
N SER A 276 16.03 -23.81 3.19
CA SER A 276 16.23 -25.04 3.97
C SER A 276 17.44 -25.85 3.49
N ALA A 277 17.65 -25.94 2.17
CA ALA A 277 18.82 -26.56 1.58
C ALA A 277 20.11 -25.76 1.87
N ALA A 278 20.05 -24.43 1.84
CA ALA A 278 21.14 -23.57 2.25
C ALA A 278 21.50 -23.79 3.74
N LEU A 279 20.50 -23.87 4.62
CA LEU A 279 20.70 -24.21 6.03
C LEU A 279 21.41 -25.56 6.18
N MET A 280 20.93 -26.61 5.50
CA MET A 280 21.56 -27.95 5.53
C MET A 280 23.00 -27.95 5.00
N SER A 281 23.33 -27.08 4.04
CA SER A 281 24.69 -26.93 3.53
C SER A 281 25.64 -26.26 4.53
N VAL A 282 25.11 -25.39 5.41
CA VAL A 282 25.88 -24.65 6.42
C VAL A 282 25.99 -25.43 7.74
N THR A 283 24.97 -26.20 8.14
CA THR A 283 24.88 -26.76 9.50
C THR A 283 25.44 -28.18 9.66
N ALA A 284 25.26 -29.08 8.68
CA ALA A 284 25.97 -30.38 8.53
C ALA A 284 25.17 -31.34 7.63
N SER A 285 25.51 -31.45 6.34
CA SER A 285 24.94 -32.48 5.43
C SER A 285 25.97 -32.90 4.35
N PRO A 286 25.85 -34.06 3.68
CA PRO A 286 26.94 -34.77 2.99
C PRO A 286 27.30 -34.20 1.60
N PHE A 287 26.81 -33.01 1.25
CA PHE A 287 27.18 -32.32 0.00
C PHE A 287 28.64 -31.83 0.03
N SER A 288 29.22 -31.68 -1.16
CA SER A 288 30.67 -31.62 -1.39
C SER A 288 31.41 -30.57 -0.52
N PRO A 289 32.70 -30.77 -0.18
CA PRO A 289 33.50 -29.80 0.56
C PRO A 289 33.59 -28.42 -0.10
N LEU A 290 33.29 -28.33 -1.40
CA LEU A 290 33.32 -27.10 -2.19
C LEU A 290 32.10 -26.21 -1.88
N THR A 291 30.90 -26.77 -1.75
CA THR A 291 29.67 -26.00 -1.52
C THR A 291 29.64 -25.39 -0.12
N ARG A 292 30.18 -26.09 0.89
CA ARG A 292 30.34 -25.54 2.26
C ARG A 292 31.22 -24.29 2.33
N ARG A 293 32.19 -24.15 1.42
CA ARG A 293 33.17 -23.05 1.46
C ARG A 293 32.64 -21.73 0.91
N VAL A 294 31.61 -21.76 0.08
CA VAL A 294 31.07 -20.57 -0.59
C VAL A 294 29.66 -20.18 -0.11
N ALA A 295 28.89 -21.12 0.44
CA ALA A 295 27.52 -20.85 0.89
C ALA A 295 27.44 -19.80 2.02
N ALA A 296 28.21 -19.97 3.11
CA ALA A 296 28.17 -19.04 4.24
C ALA A 296 28.72 -17.63 3.91
N PRO A 297 29.81 -17.47 3.13
CA PRO A 297 30.21 -16.16 2.62
C PRO A 297 29.15 -15.49 1.74
N LEU A 298 28.52 -16.24 0.82
CA LEU A 298 27.48 -15.69 -0.07
C LEU A 298 26.23 -15.28 0.70
N ALA A 299 25.79 -16.10 1.66
CA ALA A 299 24.69 -15.75 2.54
C ALA A 299 25.01 -14.52 3.38
N GLY A 300 26.21 -14.44 3.98
CA GLY A 300 26.63 -13.26 4.72
C GLY A 300 26.68 -11.99 3.86
N LEU A 301 27.17 -12.07 2.62
CA LEU A 301 27.14 -10.95 1.68
C LEU A 301 25.71 -10.48 1.38
N TYR A 302 24.78 -11.40 1.18
CA TYR A 302 23.36 -11.08 0.98
C TYR A 302 22.77 -10.30 2.16
N TYR A 303 23.01 -10.76 3.40
CA TYR A 303 22.56 -10.03 4.60
C TYR A 303 23.32 -8.71 4.81
N GLY A 304 24.57 -8.62 4.35
CA GLY A 304 25.34 -7.36 4.36
C GLY A 304 24.72 -6.27 3.48
N VAL A 305 24.13 -6.65 2.34
CA VAL A 305 23.39 -5.70 1.50
C VAL A 305 22.13 -5.20 2.22
N GLN A 306 21.40 -6.08 2.90
CA GLN A 306 20.21 -5.70 3.69
C GLN A 306 20.57 -4.78 4.86
N ALA A 307 21.64 -5.09 5.60
CA ALA A 307 22.13 -4.25 6.69
C ALA A 307 22.48 -2.83 6.22
N LEU A 308 22.99 -2.66 5.00
CA LEU A 308 23.26 -1.33 4.42
C LEU A 308 21.97 -0.56 4.13
N ASP A 309 20.92 -1.23 3.67
CA ASP A 309 19.62 -0.61 3.46
C ASP A 309 18.97 -0.23 4.80
N ASP A 310 19.13 -1.03 5.85
CA ASP A 310 18.70 -0.68 7.22
C ASP A 310 19.45 0.54 7.77
N VAL A 311 20.77 0.62 7.57
CA VAL A 311 21.58 1.80 7.94
C VAL A 311 21.14 3.03 7.14
N ARG A 312 20.80 2.89 5.86
CA ARG A 312 20.28 4.00 5.05
C ARG A 312 18.93 4.49 5.58
N LEU A 313 18.07 3.58 6.05
CA LEU A 313 16.79 3.93 6.65
C LEU A 313 16.97 4.62 8.01
N LEU A 314 17.94 4.16 8.82
CA LEU A 314 18.35 4.78 10.09
C LEU A 314 18.98 6.18 9.90
N SER A 315 19.94 6.31 8.98
CA SER A 315 20.70 7.55 8.74
C SER A 315 19.89 8.68 8.10
N GLN A 316 18.72 8.38 7.54
CA GLN A 316 17.78 9.38 7.03
C GLN A 316 17.03 10.16 8.14
N GLY A 317 17.37 9.98 9.42
CA GLY A 317 16.86 10.82 10.52
C GLY A 317 15.33 10.73 10.70
N LYS A 318 14.71 9.61 10.29
CA LYS A 318 13.27 9.39 10.36
C LYS A 318 12.86 8.93 11.77
N GLU A 319 13.22 9.73 12.78
CA GLU A 319 12.74 9.50 14.13
C GLU A 319 11.24 9.83 14.21
N ASN A 320 10.49 8.79 14.54
CA ASN A 320 9.08 8.74 14.91
C ASN A 320 8.06 9.08 13.84
N LEU A 321 7.45 8.01 13.31
CA LEU A 321 6.02 8.03 13.09
C LEU A 321 5.32 6.76 13.59
N TYR A 322 5.95 5.57 13.59
CA TYR A 322 5.45 4.37 14.33
C TYR A 322 6.59 3.53 14.91
N GLN A 323 6.77 3.65 16.24
CA GLN A 323 7.61 2.84 17.14
C GLN A 323 9.13 3.00 17.08
N SER A 324 9.74 2.70 18.24
CA SER A 324 11.01 3.28 18.73
C SER A 324 12.23 2.92 17.87
N PRO A 325 13.30 3.75 17.91
CA PRO A 325 14.59 3.47 17.28
C PRO A 325 15.10 2.03 17.48
N GLY A 326 14.70 1.37 18.57
CA GLY A 326 15.04 -0.02 18.90
C GLY A 326 14.75 -1.04 17.80
N HIS A 327 13.68 -0.88 16.99
CA HIS A 327 13.33 -1.89 15.97
C HIS A 327 14.37 -1.96 14.83
N TYR A 328 14.77 -0.80 14.32
CA TYR A 328 15.81 -0.73 13.29
C TYR A 328 17.17 -1.17 13.83
N TRP A 329 17.49 -0.82 15.08
CA TRP A 329 18.70 -1.32 15.74
C TRP A 329 18.71 -2.84 15.89
N THR A 330 17.57 -3.47 16.19
CA THR A 330 17.48 -4.93 16.23
C THR A 330 17.68 -5.56 14.86
N LYS A 331 17.07 -5.02 13.81
CA LYS A 331 17.23 -5.54 12.43
C LYS A 331 18.65 -5.40 11.91
N LEU A 332 19.25 -4.23 12.11
CA LEU A 332 20.64 -3.98 11.78
C LEU A 332 21.59 -4.93 12.52
N ALA A 333 21.33 -5.22 13.80
CA ALA A 333 22.15 -6.13 14.58
C ALA A 333 22.06 -7.58 14.07
N GLU A 334 20.86 -8.03 13.68
CA GLU A 334 20.64 -9.36 13.11
C GLU A 334 21.37 -9.53 11.78
N ASP A 335 21.15 -8.60 10.84
CA ASP A 335 21.68 -8.71 9.47
C ASP A 335 23.19 -8.41 9.44
N GLY A 336 23.65 -7.43 10.22
CA GLY A 336 25.06 -7.15 10.45
C GLY A 336 25.79 -8.32 11.10
N GLY A 337 25.15 -9.02 12.04
CA GLY A 337 25.66 -10.25 12.65
C GLY A 337 25.88 -11.36 11.61
N ALA A 338 24.89 -11.59 10.73
CA ALA A 338 25.00 -12.59 9.67
C ALA A 338 26.08 -12.23 8.62
N PHE A 339 26.22 -10.95 8.27
CA PHE A 339 27.32 -10.47 7.42
C PHE A 339 28.70 -10.73 8.02
N ILE A 340 28.89 -10.35 9.29
CA ILE A 340 30.14 -10.61 10.02
C ILE A 340 30.40 -12.12 10.09
N GLY A 341 29.36 -12.92 10.36
CA GLY A 341 29.44 -14.38 10.35
C GLY A 341 29.94 -14.93 9.02
N GLY A 342 29.42 -14.43 7.89
CA GLY A 342 29.88 -14.80 6.55
C GLY A 342 31.33 -14.42 6.29
N ALA A 343 31.75 -13.21 6.64
CA ALA A 343 33.15 -12.78 6.51
C ALA A 343 34.11 -13.62 7.37
N MET A 344 33.72 -13.98 8.60
CA MET A 344 34.49 -14.85 9.49
C MET A 344 34.76 -16.23 8.88
N THR A 345 33.90 -16.72 7.99
CA THR A 345 34.11 -18.02 7.32
C THR A 345 35.30 -18.06 6.35
N LEU A 346 35.73 -16.89 5.87
CA LEU A 346 36.93 -16.74 5.03
C LEU A 346 38.23 -16.91 5.84
N VAL A 347 38.19 -16.69 7.16
CA VAL A 347 39.34 -16.83 8.06
C VAL A 347 39.38 -18.24 8.65
N PRO A 348 40.42 -19.07 8.40
CA PRO A 348 40.44 -20.48 8.79
C PRO A 348 40.14 -20.77 10.27
N ARG A 349 40.66 -19.93 11.18
CA ARG A 349 40.48 -20.09 12.63
C ARG A 349 39.09 -19.69 13.13
N LEU A 350 38.36 -18.85 12.39
CA LEU A 350 37.04 -18.35 12.78
C LEU A 350 35.91 -19.05 12.00
N ARG A 351 36.25 -19.98 11.12
CA ARG A 351 35.33 -20.54 10.13
C ARG A 351 34.09 -21.20 10.72
N VAL A 352 34.28 -21.97 11.80
CA VAL A 352 33.19 -22.68 12.47
C VAL A 352 32.26 -21.70 13.18
N ALA A 353 32.82 -20.70 13.87
CA ALA A 353 32.04 -19.66 14.56
C ALA A 353 31.24 -18.80 13.57
N GLY A 354 31.86 -18.39 12.46
CA GLY A 354 31.18 -17.65 11.39
C GLY A 354 30.02 -18.43 10.76
N ALA A 355 30.24 -19.73 10.48
CA ALA A 355 29.20 -20.60 9.94
C ALA A 355 28.05 -20.81 10.93
N ALA A 356 28.32 -20.89 12.24
CA ALA A 356 27.29 -20.99 13.27
C ALA A 356 26.41 -19.73 13.32
N ILE A 357 27.00 -18.53 13.24
CA ILE A 357 26.25 -17.26 13.23
C ILE A 357 25.32 -17.18 12.00
N VAL A 358 25.84 -17.47 10.81
CA VAL A 358 25.03 -17.51 9.58
C VAL A 358 23.96 -18.60 9.66
N GLY A 359 24.30 -19.77 10.22
CA GLY A 359 23.38 -20.89 10.40
C GLY A 359 22.19 -20.55 11.33
N VAL A 360 22.43 -19.83 12.43
CA VAL A 360 21.36 -19.37 13.33
C VAL A 360 20.40 -18.42 12.59
N ARG A 361 20.91 -17.48 11.80
CA ARG A 361 20.05 -16.58 11.02
C ARG A 361 19.25 -17.32 9.95
N LEU A 362 19.89 -18.22 9.19
CA LEU A 362 19.19 -19.05 8.20
C LEU A 362 18.13 -19.94 8.85
N ALA A 363 18.39 -20.46 10.05
CA ALA A 363 17.41 -21.26 10.80
C ALA A 363 16.24 -20.41 11.28
N TYR A 364 16.51 -19.17 11.72
CA TYR A 364 15.47 -18.21 12.07
C TYR A 364 14.60 -17.86 10.86
N ASP A 365 15.21 -17.52 9.72
CA ASP A 365 14.47 -17.19 8.50
C ASP A 365 13.64 -18.39 8.01
N ALA A 366 14.22 -19.59 8.00
CA ALA A 366 13.49 -20.81 7.66
C ALA A 366 12.34 -21.09 8.64
N ALA A 367 12.57 -20.96 9.96
CA ALA A 367 11.51 -21.12 10.96
C ALA A 367 10.41 -20.07 10.79
N SER A 368 10.78 -18.83 10.46
CA SER A 368 9.82 -17.74 10.20
C SER A 368 8.94 -18.05 9.00
N ASP A 369 9.45 -18.77 7.99
CA ASP A 369 8.67 -19.17 6.82
C ASP A 369 7.55 -20.17 7.19
N PHE A 370 7.71 -20.93 8.28
CA PHE A 370 6.71 -21.87 8.80
C PHE A 370 5.82 -21.27 9.90
N LEU A 371 6.36 -20.37 10.73
CA LEU A 371 5.63 -19.79 11.87
C LEU A 371 4.78 -18.58 11.46
N THR A 372 5.22 -17.82 10.47
CA THR A 372 4.50 -16.61 10.03
C THR A 372 3.41 -17.02 9.04
N SER A 373 2.15 -16.84 9.45
CA SER A 373 0.99 -17.13 8.59
C SER A 373 0.33 -15.86 8.07
N LYS A 374 0.14 -15.80 6.76
CA LYS A 374 -0.55 -14.71 6.06
C LYS A 374 -2.00 -15.12 5.76
N PRO A 375 -2.98 -14.22 5.94
CA PRO A 375 -4.33 -14.46 5.47
C PRO A 375 -4.34 -14.41 3.94
N VAL A 376 -4.87 -15.47 3.33
CA VAL A 376 -5.08 -15.59 1.90
C VAL A 376 -6.56 -15.69 1.64
N PHE A 377 -7.05 -14.90 0.69
CA PHE A 377 -8.43 -14.90 0.25
C PHE A 377 -8.84 -16.32 -0.15
N ASP A 378 -9.99 -16.76 0.37
CA ASP A 378 -10.55 -18.08 0.09
C ASP A 378 -11.83 -17.98 -0.73
N LYS A 379 -12.81 -17.23 -0.23
CA LYS A 379 -14.10 -17.03 -0.90
C LYS A 379 -14.80 -15.75 -0.43
N VAL A 380 -15.78 -15.32 -1.20
CA VAL A 380 -16.67 -14.20 -0.88
C VAL A 380 -18.12 -14.69 -0.85
N GLU A 381 -18.88 -14.23 0.15
CA GLU A 381 -20.29 -14.55 0.30
C GLU A 381 -21.10 -13.26 0.49
N ARG A 382 -22.33 -13.21 -0.02
CA ARG A 382 -23.18 -12.04 0.17
C ARG A 382 -23.77 -12.04 1.58
N ASN A 383 -23.74 -10.89 2.24
CA ASN A 383 -24.33 -10.70 3.55
C ASN A 383 -25.82 -10.36 3.39
N THR A 384 -26.64 -11.36 3.06
CA THR A 384 -28.10 -11.23 2.87
C THR A 384 -28.83 -12.39 3.53
N ALA A 385 -29.98 -12.09 4.13
CA ALA A 385 -30.89 -13.10 4.68
C ALA A 385 -31.73 -13.81 3.58
N ASP A 386 -31.78 -13.24 2.37
CA ASP A 386 -32.50 -13.81 1.23
C ASP A 386 -31.63 -14.81 0.44
N PRO A 387 -31.96 -16.12 0.44
CA PRO A 387 -31.24 -17.16 -0.31
C PRO A 387 -31.43 -17.09 -1.84
N GLN A 388 -32.45 -16.36 -2.30
CA GLN A 388 -32.82 -16.22 -3.72
C GLN A 388 -32.28 -14.94 -4.35
N ALA A 389 -31.75 -14.01 -3.55
CA ALA A 389 -31.01 -12.86 -4.06
C ALA A 389 -29.85 -13.40 -4.90
N LYS A 390 -29.96 -13.25 -6.24
CA LYS A 390 -29.05 -13.84 -7.23
C LYS A 390 -27.61 -13.82 -6.70
N LYS A 391 -26.95 -14.98 -6.70
CA LYS A 391 -25.52 -15.16 -6.35
C LYS A 391 -24.65 -14.44 -7.38
N VAL A 392 -24.61 -13.11 -7.31
CA VAL A 392 -23.72 -12.28 -8.11
C VAL A 392 -22.56 -11.92 -7.20
N GLU A 393 -21.39 -12.46 -7.51
CA GLU A 393 -20.12 -12.09 -6.87
C GLU A 393 -19.84 -10.59 -7.09
N PRO A 394 -18.96 -9.96 -6.28
CA PRO A 394 -18.44 -8.63 -6.63
C PRO A 394 -17.95 -8.62 -8.08
N LEU A 395 -18.21 -7.52 -8.80
CA LEU A 395 -18.00 -7.39 -10.25
C LEU A 395 -16.62 -7.91 -10.64
N PHE A 396 -15.60 -7.43 -9.95
CA PHE A 396 -14.22 -7.72 -10.28
C PHE A 396 -13.82 -9.19 -10.05
N TRP A 397 -14.40 -9.87 -9.06
CA TRP A 397 -14.11 -11.28 -8.82
C TRP A 397 -14.72 -12.19 -9.89
N SER A 398 -15.92 -11.83 -10.36
CA SER A 398 -16.61 -12.58 -11.40
C SER A 398 -15.88 -12.61 -12.75
N VAL A 399 -14.96 -11.66 -12.98
CA VAL A 399 -14.13 -11.55 -14.18
C VAL A 399 -12.82 -12.34 -14.05
N TYR A 400 -12.26 -12.45 -12.83
CA TYR A 400 -10.99 -13.16 -12.57
C TYR A 400 -11.15 -14.67 -12.28
N HIS A 401 -12.32 -15.11 -11.81
CA HIS A 401 -12.61 -16.53 -11.52
C HIS A 401 -13.29 -17.29 -12.66
N ARG A 402 -13.45 -16.70 -13.85
CA ARG A 402 -13.99 -17.36 -15.04
C ARG A 402 -12.93 -17.72 -16.07
#